data_AF-A0A373PZL0-F1
#
_entry.id   AF-A0A373PZL0-F1
#
_cell.length_a   1.000
_cell.length_b   1.000
_cell.length_c   1.000
_cell.angle_alpha   90.00
_cell.angle_beta   90.00
_cell.angle_gamma   90.00
#
_symmetry.space_group_name_H-M   'P 1'
#
loop_
_entity.id
_entity.type
_entity.pdbx_description
1 polymer ?
#
loop_
_entity_poly.entity_id
_entity_poly.type
_entity_poly.pdbx_seq_one_letter_code
_entity_poly.pdbx_strand_id
1 'polypeptide(L)'
;MAAFELSEKKYKNGRRAFTAVLYELQPPECVVDDVGTKYNKNGITFLEEYCAPQLDSIKDMSVTVEFLDDERTQISGHGLTGIEDGMPVFDNATIVGHFTEGYIQDIETDDGTKRVVIGKGYLDEMRYHAFVEQLETDVNNGVSVEGSIEIYKSEGNDGIVYKNGYLDKGRIPIDFVHSGWSMVTSAADSTSTLIELNEKKQQKEENEIMDINEVKEAIQSTILELNDKTQSYETKIAELNTKIEEKDAEIAEKDTKISELNASVKQIQATLDKLKQDHETYWAERSVLESELAKAKVAEKLGELDSALGEFNSDEKEIANEDIEKLKTEINSAEKKEDLENVTSEINSIKSKICMNIVAQQKKAEKKVSEINSRNSETDVEDIFSEVCTENKTEDKDLNIF
;
A
#
# COMPACT_ATOMS: atom_id res chain seq x y z
N MET A 1 -32.31 54.48 24.90
CA MET A 1 -31.82 54.65 26.28
C MET A 1 -31.76 53.23 26.85
N ALA A 2 -30.56 52.68 27.00
CA ALA A 2 -30.36 51.31 27.45
C ALA A 2 -30.58 51.23 28.96
N ALA A 3 -31.53 50.41 29.39
CA ALA A 3 -31.68 50.03 30.79
C ALA A 3 -30.52 49.09 31.13
N PHE A 4 -29.60 49.54 32.00
CA PHE A 4 -28.63 48.67 32.65
C PHE A 4 -29.28 48.17 33.95
N GLU A 5 -29.46 46.87 34.07
CA GLU A 5 -30.05 46.23 35.27
C GLU A 5 -28.91 45.81 36.20
N LEU A 6 -28.97 46.23 37.47
CA LEU A 6 -28.08 45.76 38.54
C LEU A 6 -28.65 44.44 39.07
N SER A 7 -27.99 43.32 38.77
CA SER A 7 -28.39 42.01 39.33
C SER A 7 -28.19 42.00 40.84
N GLU A 8 -29.18 41.50 41.61
CA GLU A 8 -28.96 41.08 43.00
C GLU A 8 -27.66 40.26 43.11
N LYS A 9 -26.90 40.42 44.19
CA LYS A 9 -25.68 39.62 44.44
C LYS A 9 -25.98 38.16 44.14
N LYS A 10 -25.30 37.61 43.11
CA LYS A 10 -25.34 36.19 42.72
C LYS A 10 -25.35 35.35 44.01
N TYR A 11 -26.44 34.62 44.26
CA TYR A 11 -26.52 33.74 45.42
C TYR A 11 -25.46 32.64 45.25
N LYS A 12 -24.33 32.78 45.95
CA LYS A 12 -23.19 31.87 45.83
C LYS A 12 -23.42 30.62 46.66
N ASN A 13 -24.28 29.71 46.17
CA ASN A 13 -24.42 28.35 46.71
C ASN A 13 -23.50 27.34 46.02
N GLY A 14 -22.60 27.82 45.16
CA GLY A 14 -21.66 27.01 44.40
C GLY A 14 -22.26 26.20 43.27
N ARG A 15 -23.53 26.45 42.94
CA ARG A 15 -24.21 25.89 41.79
C ARG A 15 -24.47 26.99 40.78
N ARG A 16 -24.24 26.70 39.50
CA ARG A 16 -24.53 27.59 38.40
C ARG A 16 -25.72 27.04 37.62
N ALA A 17 -26.83 27.77 37.63
CA ALA A 17 -27.99 27.41 36.81
C ALA A 17 -27.63 27.50 35.33
N PHE A 18 -28.17 26.60 34.52
CA PHE A 18 -28.01 26.63 33.07
C PHE A 18 -29.29 26.18 32.35
N THR A 19 -29.42 26.62 31.10
CA THR A 19 -30.43 26.14 30.16
C THR A 19 -29.71 25.69 28.89
N ALA A 20 -30.05 24.50 28.38
CA ALA A 20 -29.50 23.95 27.15
C ALA A 20 -30.60 23.40 26.25
N VAL A 21 -30.41 23.51 24.95
CA VAL A 21 -31.15 22.72 23.96
C VAL A 21 -30.49 21.34 23.89
N LEU A 22 -31.28 20.28 24.06
CA LEU A 22 -30.79 18.91 24.04
C LEU A 22 -30.79 18.32 22.63
N TYR A 23 -31.84 18.58 21.85
CA TYR A 23 -31.99 18.16 20.46
C TYR A 23 -33.23 18.79 19.81
N GLU A 24 -33.23 18.82 18.48
CA GLU A 24 -34.30 19.29 17.61
C GLU A 24 -35.34 18.18 17.35
N LEU A 25 -36.62 18.55 17.43
CA LEU A 25 -37.74 17.69 17.08
C LEU A 25 -38.11 17.91 15.61
N GLN A 26 -38.11 16.83 14.85
CA GLN A 26 -38.46 16.84 13.44
C GLN A 26 -39.98 16.78 13.27
N PRO A 27 -40.52 17.42 12.23
CA PRO A 27 -41.96 17.49 12.07
C PRO A 27 -42.51 16.15 11.52
N PRO A 28 -43.73 15.74 11.91
CA PRO A 28 -44.27 14.41 11.60
C PRO A 28 -44.31 14.08 10.09
N GLU A 29 -44.48 15.09 9.24
CA GLU A 29 -44.49 14.93 7.78
C GLU A 29 -43.14 14.48 7.20
N CYS A 30 -42.06 14.48 7.97
CA CYS A 30 -40.79 13.94 7.52
C CYS A 30 -40.75 12.40 7.48
N VAL A 31 -41.80 11.71 7.94
CA VAL A 31 -41.83 10.24 7.99
C VAL A 31 -42.45 9.66 6.72
N VAL A 32 -41.72 8.78 6.04
CA VAL A 32 -42.19 7.99 4.88
C VAL A 32 -41.86 6.53 5.15
N ASP A 33 -42.87 5.65 5.04
CA ASP A 33 -42.74 4.21 5.29
C ASP A 33 -42.06 3.88 6.65
N ASP A 34 -42.46 4.59 7.70
CA ASP A 34 -41.92 4.50 9.06
C ASP A 34 -40.42 4.83 9.20
N VAL A 35 -39.87 5.57 8.23
CA VAL A 35 -38.48 6.07 8.23
C VAL A 35 -38.48 7.59 8.14
N GLY A 36 -37.67 8.24 8.98
CA GLY A 36 -37.48 9.68 8.96
C GLY A 36 -36.61 10.14 7.79
N THR A 37 -37.10 11.11 7.02
CA THR A 37 -36.36 11.75 5.92
C THR A 37 -35.50 12.92 6.39
N LYS A 38 -35.77 13.46 7.59
CA LYS A 38 -34.95 14.44 8.30
C LYS A 38 -34.37 13.80 9.57
N TYR A 39 -33.06 13.87 9.75
CA TYR A 39 -32.36 13.26 10.87
C TYR A 39 -31.07 14.01 11.16
N ASN A 40 -30.57 13.90 12.39
CA ASN A 40 -29.28 14.45 12.79
C ASN A 40 -28.11 13.68 12.15
N LYS A 41 -26.85 14.12 12.35
CA LYS A 41 -25.68 13.45 11.75
C LYS A 41 -25.51 11.99 12.17
N ASN A 42 -26.09 11.59 13.30
CA ASN A 42 -26.11 10.20 13.77
C ASN A 42 -27.25 9.36 13.15
N GLY A 43 -28.08 9.94 12.29
CA GLY A 43 -29.17 9.26 11.61
C GLY A 43 -30.45 9.10 12.45
N ILE A 44 -30.59 9.85 13.54
CA ILE A 44 -31.76 9.80 14.42
C ILE A 44 -32.77 10.87 14.03
N THR A 45 -34.03 10.48 13.91
CA THR A 45 -35.19 11.37 13.77
C THR A 45 -35.97 11.38 15.07
N PHE A 46 -35.82 12.45 15.86
CA PHE A 46 -36.64 12.65 17.05
C PHE A 46 -38.00 13.23 16.67
N LEU A 47 -39.08 12.57 17.09
CA LEU A 47 -40.45 13.04 16.90
C LEU A 47 -41.06 13.36 18.25
N GLU A 48 -41.82 14.46 18.33
CA GLU A 48 -42.45 14.92 19.57
C GLU A 48 -43.34 13.85 20.22
N GLU A 49 -44.11 13.10 19.42
CA GLU A 49 -44.96 11.98 19.88
C GLU A 49 -44.19 10.96 20.73
N TYR A 50 -42.92 10.71 20.40
CA TYR A 50 -42.06 9.73 21.03
C TYR A 50 -40.97 10.32 21.93
N CYS A 51 -40.94 11.65 22.09
CA CYS A 51 -40.02 12.32 23.01
C CYS A 51 -40.76 12.90 24.22
N ALA A 52 -42.01 13.35 24.04
CA ALA A 52 -42.79 13.94 25.11
C ALA A 52 -43.03 12.99 26.30
N PRO A 53 -43.31 11.69 26.10
CA PRO A 53 -43.43 10.74 27.22
C PRO A 53 -42.12 10.49 28.01
N GLN A 54 -40.96 10.81 27.44
CA GLN A 54 -39.63 10.49 27.96
C GLN A 54 -38.97 11.68 28.67
N LEU A 55 -39.62 12.85 28.69
CA LEU A 55 -39.06 14.08 29.27
C LEU A 55 -38.73 13.94 30.76
N ASP A 56 -39.50 13.14 31.51
CA ASP A 56 -39.25 12.90 32.94
C ASP A 56 -37.88 12.24 33.18
N SER A 57 -37.35 11.49 32.21
CA SER A 57 -36.03 10.86 32.33
C SER A 57 -34.87 11.86 32.21
N ILE A 58 -35.13 13.11 31.82
CA ILE A 58 -34.11 14.18 31.78
C ILE A 58 -33.72 14.57 33.20
N LYS A 59 -34.66 14.48 34.15
CA LYS A 59 -34.38 14.80 35.54
C LYS A 59 -33.30 13.87 36.10
N ASP A 60 -32.32 14.48 36.76
CA ASP A 60 -31.17 13.83 37.38
C ASP A 60 -30.17 13.19 36.39
N MET A 61 -30.35 13.32 35.07
CA MET A 61 -29.34 12.91 34.09
C MET A 61 -28.09 13.80 34.20
N SER A 62 -26.92 13.23 33.93
CA SER A 62 -25.64 13.93 34.08
C SER A 62 -25.39 14.96 32.97
N VAL A 63 -24.74 16.06 33.35
CA VAL A 63 -24.01 16.93 32.42
C VAL A 63 -22.54 16.52 32.47
N THR A 64 -21.97 16.18 31.32
CA THR A 64 -20.63 15.59 31.22
C THR A 64 -19.72 16.36 30.26
N VAL A 65 -18.41 16.27 30.51
CA VAL A 65 -17.37 16.85 29.65
C VAL A 65 -16.15 15.94 29.68
N GLU A 66 -15.61 15.59 28.51
CA GLU A 66 -14.23 15.14 28.39
C GLU A 66 -13.33 16.36 28.19
N PHE A 67 -12.30 16.53 29.02
CA PHE A 67 -11.40 17.67 28.95
C PHE A 67 -10.15 17.37 28.11
N LEU A 68 -9.69 18.34 27.33
CA LEU A 68 -8.43 18.25 26.56
C LEU A 68 -7.20 18.62 27.40
N ASP A 69 -7.41 19.30 28.53
CA ASP A 69 -6.39 19.90 29.37
C ASP A 69 -6.52 19.47 30.84
N ASP A 70 -5.39 19.46 31.55
CA ASP A 70 -5.34 19.10 32.96
C ASP A 70 -6.02 20.17 33.84
N GLU A 71 -6.08 21.41 33.35
CA GLU A 71 -6.77 22.53 33.98
C GLU A 71 -8.31 22.42 33.87
N ARG A 72 -8.82 21.49 33.06
CA ARG A 72 -10.25 21.23 32.84
C ARG A 72 -11.00 22.46 32.36
N THR A 73 -10.48 23.14 31.34
CA THR A 73 -11.11 24.32 30.74
C THR A 73 -11.53 24.10 29.29
N GLN A 74 -10.93 23.13 28.60
CA GLN A 74 -11.15 22.88 27.18
C GLN A 74 -11.99 21.62 26.95
N ILE A 75 -13.11 21.79 26.24
CA ILE A 75 -14.03 20.70 25.88
C ILE A 75 -13.43 19.85 24.76
N SER A 76 -13.59 18.52 24.86
CA SER A 76 -13.24 17.53 23.83
C SER A 76 -14.50 16.88 23.23
N GLY A 77 -14.98 15.80 23.86
CA GLY A 77 -16.01 14.91 23.34
C GLY A 77 -16.75 14.17 24.44
N HIS A 78 -17.28 12.99 24.10
CA HIS A 78 -18.13 12.20 24.99
C HIS A 78 -17.37 11.44 26.08
N GLY A 79 -16.07 11.22 25.94
CA GLY A 79 -15.30 10.40 26.88
C GLY A 79 -15.62 8.90 26.87
N LEU A 80 -16.17 8.36 25.78
CA LEU A 80 -16.48 6.94 25.60
C LEU A 80 -15.19 6.10 25.58
N THR A 81 -15.09 5.11 26.46
CA THR A 81 -13.95 4.18 26.57
C THR A 81 -14.26 2.77 26.07
N GLY A 82 -15.53 2.42 25.88
CA GLY A 82 -15.93 1.14 25.30
C GLY A 82 -17.36 0.73 25.62
N ILE A 83 -17.62 -0.58 25.51
CA ILE A 83 -18.88 -1.21 25.90
C ILE A 83 -18.55 -2.40 26.80
N GLU A 84 -19.12 -2.43 27.99
CA GLU A 84 -18.99 -3.52 28.96
C GLU A 84 -20.37 -4.09 29.28
N ASP A 85 -20.57 -5.41 29.14
CA ASP A 85 -21.86 -6.08 29.37
C ASP A 85 -23.08 -5.43 28.67
N GLY A 86 -22.86 -4.86 27.48
CA GLY A 86 -23.89 -4.17 26.69
C GLY A 86 -24.20 -2.74 27.16
N MET A 87 -23.45 -2.22 28.14
CA MET A 87 -23.51 -0.85 28.62
C MET A 87 -22.34 -0.03 28.06
N PRO A 88 -22.60 1.11 27.40
CA PRO A 88 -21.56 2.07 27.04
C PRO A 88 -20.86 2.59 28.30
N VAL A 89 -19.53 2.62 28.28
CA VAL A 89 -18.70 3.10 29.40
C VAL A 89 -18.00 4.38 28.99
N PHE A 90 -18.08 5.40 29.84
CA PHE A 90 -17.57 6.74 29.57
C PHE A 90 -16.55 7.19 30.64
N ASP A 91 -15.47 6.43 30.85
CA ASP A 91 -14.53 6.69 31.96
C ASP A 91 -13.79 8.04 31.83
N ASN A 92 -13.69 8.57 30.62
CA ASN A 92 -13.07 9.89 30.39
C ASN A 92 -14.07 11.04 30.55
N ALA A 93 -15.37 10.74 30.71
CA ALA A 93 -16.40 11.76 30.89
C ALA A 93 -16.46 12.23 32.34
N THR A 94 -16.12 13.50 32.56
CA THR A 94 -16.21 14.12 33.87
C THR A 94 -17.61 14.69 34.08
N ILE A 95 -18.31 14.26 35.14
CA ILE A 95 -19.61 14.83 35.51
C ILE A 95 -19.39 16.21 36.13
N VAL A 96 -19.94 17.23 35.48
CA VAL A 96 -19.82 18.65 35.87
C VAL A 96 -21.12 19.24 36.39
N GLY A 97 -22.23 18.52 36.26
CA GLY A 97 -23.55 18.98 36.65
C GLY A 97 -24.62 17.94 36.45
N HIS A 98 -25.87 18.36 36.61
CA HIS A 98 -27.05 17.53 36.38
C HIS A 98 -28.22 18.39 35.92
N PHE A 99 -29.17 17.75 35.24
CA PHE A 99 -30.45 18.36 34.88
C PHE A 99 -31.47 18.18 36.00
N THR A 100 -32.38 19.13 36.12
CA THR A 100 -33.47 19.12 37.09
C THR A 100 -34.84 19.01 36.43
N GLU A 101 -34.96 19.44 35.17
CA GLU A 101 -36.18 19.33 34.38
C GLU A 101 -35.88 19.38 32.88
N GLY A 102 -36.78 18.81 32.09
CA GLY A 102 -36.79 18.93 30.64
C GLY A 102 -38.20 19.22 30.12
N TYR A 103 -38.30 19.99 29.05
CA TYR A 103 -39.57 20.38 28.45
C TYR A 103 -39.41 20.72 26.96
N ILE A 104 -40.51 20.77 26.23
CA ILE A 104 -40.50 21.11 24.80
C ILE A 104 -40.84 22.59 24.62
N GLN A 105 -40.09 23.27 23.75
CA GLN A 105 -40.28 24.69 23.48
C GLN A 105 -39.96 25.01 22.00
N ASP A 106 -40.59 26.05 21.47
CA ASP A 106 -40.20 26.67 20.20
C ASP A 106 -39.12 27.73 20.47
N ILE A 107 -38.01 27.66 19.74
CA ILE A 107 -36.93 28.65 19.78
C ILE A 107 -36.79 29.34 18.42
N GLU A 108 -36.42 30.61 18.43
CA GLU A 108 -36.07 31.36 17.22
C GLU A 108 -34.58 31.18 16.93
N THR A 109 -34.26 30.72 15.72
CA THR A 109 -32.89 30.59 15.22
C THR A 109 -32.75 31.32 13.89
N ASP A 110 -31.52 31.51 13.42
CA ASP A 110 -31.27 32.13 12.11
C ASP A 110 -31.93 31.35 10.94
N ASP A 111 -32.11 30.03 11.12
CA ASP A 111 -32.77 29.14 10.16
C ASP A 111 -34.31 29.13 10.30
N GLY A 112 -34.86 29.93 11.21
CA GLY A 112 -36.29 30.01 11.55
C GLY A 112 -36.65 29.40 12.90
N THR A 113 -37.95 29.34 13.18
CA THR A 113 -38.48 28.73 14.40
C THR A 113 -38.22 27.22 14.40
N LYS A 114 -37.59 26.71 15.47
CA LYS A 114 -37.31 25.29 15.67
C LYS A 114 -38.06 24.76 16.90
N ARG A 115 -38.66 23.58 16.75
CA ARG A 115 -39.26 22.81 17.86
C ARG A 115 -38.15 22.00 18.53
N VAL A 116 -37.90 22.19 19.81
CA VAL A 116 -36.75 21.57 20.50
C VAL A 116 -37.11 21.03 21.88
N VAL A 117 -36.28 20.11 22.36
CA VAL A 117 -36.28 19.71 23.78
C VAL A 117 -35.25 20.54 24.52
N ILE A 118 -35.68 21.23 25.58
CA ILE A 118 -34.86 22.03 26.47
C ILE A 118 -34.64 21.27 27.77
N GLY A 119 -33.42 21.31 28.30
CA GLY A 119 -33.09 20.89 29.65
C GLY A 119 -32.62 22.09 30.49
N LYS A 120 -33.04 22.11 31.76
CA LYS A 120 -32.50 23.03 32.77
C LYS A 120 -31.83 22.25 33.88
N GLY A 121 -30.81 22.84 34.47
CA GLY A 121 -30.06 22.18 35.53
C GLY A 121 -29.06 23.07 36.24
N TYR A 122 -28.14 22.42 36.94
CA TYR A 122 -27.05 23.08 37.66
C TYR A 122 -25.69 22.45 37.32
N LEU A 123 -24.71 23.30 37.03
CA LEU A 123 -23.29 22.96 37.04
C LEU A 123 -22.72 23.14 38.46
N ASP A 124 -21.79 22.28 38.85
CA ASP A 124 -21.06 22.39 40.12
C ASP A 124 -19.89 23.39 40.00
N GLU A 125 -20.22 24.67 40.05
CA GLU A 125 -19.26 25.79 39.95
C GLU A 125 -18.19 25.76 41.04
N MET A 126 -18.46 25.20 42.22
CA MET A 126 -17.42 25.06 43.25
C MET A 126 -16.34 24.04 42.87
N ARG A 127 -16.69 22.99 42.11
CA ARG A 127 -15.75 21.91 41.75
C ARG A 127 -15.10 22.18 40.40
N TYR A 128 -15.79 22.93 39.54
CA TYR A 128 -15.36 23.26 38.19
C TYR A 128 -15.37 24.78 37.95
N HIS A 129 -14.78 25.54 38.87
CA HIS A 129 -14.81 27.01 38.84
C HIS A 129 -14.20 27.58 37.56
N ALA A 130 -12.98 27.16 37.21
CA ALA A 130 -12.28 27.63 36.01
C ALA A 130 -13.06 27.28 34.72
N PHE A 131 -13.66 26.08 34.68
CA PHE A 131 -14.50 25.68 33.56
C PHE A 131 -15.74 26.55 33.42
N VAL A 132 -16.47 26.78 34.51
CA VAL A 132 -17.69 27.60 34.48
C VAL A 132 -17.38 29.07 34.14
N GLU A 133 -16.23 29.59 34.58
CA GLU A 133 -15.74 30.93 34.21
C GLU A 133 -15.40 31.01 32.71
N GLN A 134 -14.77 29.97 32.16
CA GLN A 134 -14.49 29.89 30.72
C GLN A 134 -15.78 29.80 29.90
N LEU A 135 -16.73 28.96 30.31
CA LEU A 135 -18.05 28.87 29.69
C LEU A 135 -18.80 30.22 29.70
N GLU A 136 -18.75 30.95 30.82
CA GLU A 136 -19.34 32.28 30.93
C GLU A 136 -18.67 33.27 29.97
N THR A 137 -17.34 33.22 29.86
CA THR A 137 -16.58 34.03 28.90
C THR A 137 -16.96 33.72 27.47
N ASP A 138 -17.03 32.44 27.11
CA ASP A 138 -17.36 31.96 25.76
C ASP A 138 -18.77 32.39 25.36
N VAL A 139 -19.76 32.12 26.20
CA VAL A 139 -21.16 32.50 25.97
C VAL A 139 -21.30 34.03 25.84
N ASN A 140 -20.63 34.82 26.69
CA ASN A 140 -20.66 36.28 26.61
C ASN A 140 -20.00 36.84 25.36
N ASN A 141 -19.03 36.11 24.79
CA ASN A 141 -18.37 36.46 23.53
C ASN A 141 -19.10 35.93 22.30
N GLY A 142 -20.27 35.28 22.46
CA GLY A 142 -21.05 34.71 21.38
C GLY A 142 -20.46 33.42 20.80
N VAL A 143 -19.58 32.74 21.54
CA VAL A 143 -19.09 31.41 21.19
C VAL A 143 -20.16 30.38 21.53
N SER A 144 -20.58 29.59 20.54
CA SER A 144 -21.54 28.52 20.75
C SER A 144 -20.88 27.34 21.47
N VAL A 145 -21.48 26.90 22.57
CA VAL A 145 -21.08 25.68 23.27
C VAL A 145 -22.04 24.57 22.85
N GLU A 146 -21.56 23.69 21.97
CA GLU A 146 -22.32 22.56 21.45
C GLU A 146 -22.46 21.44 22.49
N GLY A 147 -23.53 20.66 22.37
CA GLY A 147 -23.71 19.47 23.19
C GLY A 147 -24.34 18.33 22.44
N SER A 148 -24.33 17.16 23.06
CA SER A 148 -24.87 15.95 22.46
C SER A 148 -25.62 15.14 23.51
N ILE A 149 -26.89 14.88 23.20
CA ILE A 149 -27.75 14.02 24.01
C ILE A 149 -27.32 12.56 23.91
N GLU A 150 -27.36 11.87 25.05
CA GLU A 150 -27.17 10.43 25.16
C GLU A 150 -28.51 9.80 25.56
N ILE A 151 -28.93 8.79 24.79
CA ILE A 151 -30.14 8.02 25.06
C ILE A 151 -29.78 6.55 25.27
N TYR A 152 -30.55 5.88 26.12
CA TYR A 152 -30.35 4.49 26.45
C TYR A 152 -31.69 3.74 26.52
N LYS A 153 -31.62 2.43 26.70
CA LYS A 153 -32.79 1.56 26.76
C LYS A 153 -33.62 1.83 28.02
N SER A 154 -34.94 1.82 27.86
CA SER A 154 -35.86 1.83 29.01
C SER A 154 -35.84 0.51 29.76
N GLU A 155 -36.33 0.51 31.00
CA GLU A 155 -36.45 -0.69 31.83
C GLU A 155 -37.25 -1.79 31.11
N GLY A 156 -36.75 -3.03 31.17
CA GLY A 156 -37.39 -4.18 30.54
C GLY A 156 -37.03 -4.43 29.07
N ASN A 157 -36.28 -3.53 28.43
CA ASN A 157 -35.81 -3.70 27.06
C ASN A 157 -34.33 -4.15 26.99
N ASP A 158 -33.97 -4.89 25.94
CA ASP A 158 -32.59 -5.29 25.65
C ASP A 158 -31.77 -4.17 24.97
N GLY A 159 -32.45 -3.21 24.34
CA GLY A 159 -31.87 -2.04 23.69
C GLY A 159 -32.92 -0.93 23.49
N ILE A 160 -32.53 0.17 22.87
CA ILE A 160 -33.48 1.23 22.46
C ILE A 160 -34.47 0.65 21.45
N VAL A 161 -35.76 0.91 21.65
CA VAL A 161 -36.80 0.45 20.71
C VAL A 161 -36.99 1.50 19.62
N TYR A 162 -36.90 1.06 18.38
CA TYR A 162 -37.07 1.90 17.19
C TYR A 162 -38.30 1.47 16.40
N LYS A 163 -39.01 2.43 15.78
CA LYS A 163 -40.27 2.21 15.06
C LYS A 163 -40.18 1.12 13.98
N ASN A 164 -39.08 1.10 13.23
CA ASN A 164 -38.82 0.14 12.16
C ASN A 164 -37.51 -0.65 12.40
N GLY A 165 -37.21 -0.95 13.67
CA GLY A 165 -35.92 -1.51 14.06
C GLY A 165 -34.75 -0.54 13.83
N TYR A 166 -33.53 -1.04 14.00
CA TYR A 166 -32.32 -0.24 13.82
C TYR A 166 -32.09 0.07 12.34
N LEU A 167 -31.88 1.34 12.02
CA LEU A 167 -31.48 1.84 10.70
C LEU A 167 -30.32 2.84 10.87
N ASP A 168 -29.34 2.80 9.96
CA ASP A 168 -28.22 3.74 9.99
C ASP A 168 -28.69 5.20 9.88
N LYS A 169 -29.76 5.45 9.12
CA LYS A 169 -30.35 6.77 8.89
C LYS A 169 -31.87 6.73 8.95
N GLY A 170 -32.46 7.80 9.50
CA GLY A 170 -33.90 7.94 9.63
C GLY A 170 -34.54 7.04 10.69
N ARG A 171 -33.75 6.47 11.62
CA ARG A 171 -34.32 5.67 12.70
C ARG A 171 -35.05 6.57 13.69
N ILE A 172 -36.23 6.12 14.08
CA ILE A 172 -37.13 6.85 14.98
C ILE A 172 -37.17 6.09 16.30
N PRO A 173 -36.55 6.59 17.39
CA PRO A 173 -36.66 5.97 18.70
C PRO A 173 -38.08 6.17 19.24
N ILE A 174 -38.69 5.11 19.77
CA ILE A 174 -40.07 5.12 20.29
C ILE A 174 -40.16 4.77 21.78
N ASP A 175 -39.14 4.10 22.32
CA ASP A 175 -39.02 3.82 23.75
C ASP A 175 -37.54 3.86 24.15
N PHE A 176 -37.19 4.83 24.98
CA PHE A 176 -35.84 5.14 25.45
C PHE A 176 -35.90 6.02 26.70
N VAL A 177 -34.75 6.16 27.36
CA VAL A 177 -34.50 7.16 28.40
C VAL A 177 -33.33 8.03 28.00
N HIS A 178 -33.39 9.32 28.34
CA HIS A 178 -32.24 10.21 28.37
C HIS A 178 -31.30 9.76 29.49
N SER A 179 -30.04 9.48 29.16
CA SER A 179 -29.02 9.01 30.12
C SER A 179 -28.01 10.09 30.50
N GLY A 180 -27.82 11.08 29.64
CA GLY A 180 -26.86 12.17 29.87
C GLY A 180 -26.84 13.16 28.72
N TRP A 181 -26.12 14.26 28.91
CA TRP A 181 -25.81 15.21 27.85
C TRP A 181 -24.37 15.70 28.03
N SER A 182 -23.58 15.52 26.99
CA SER A 182 -22.16 15.85 26.97
C SER A 182 -21.93 17.16 26.23
N MET A 183 -21.16 18.08 26.80
CA MET A 183 -20.64 19.22 26.02
C MET A 183 -19.52 18.71 25.11
N VAL A 184 -19.57 19.04 23.83
CA VAL A 184 -18.69 18.47 22.81
C VAL A 184 -18.22 19.53 21.82
N THR A 185 -17.12 19.25 21.12
CA THR A 185 -16.61 20.10 20.03
C THR A 185 -17.34 19.90 18.69
N SER A 186 -18.13 18.82 18.56
CA SER A 186 -18.85 18.49 17.33
C SER A 186 -20.12 17.72 17.65
N ALA A 187 -21.24 18.43 17.70
CA ALA A 187 -22.55 17.84 17.92
C ALA A 187 -23.10 17.17 16.65
N ALA A 188 -23.80 16.06 16.87
CA ALA A 188 -24.57 15.40 15.83
C ALA A 188 -25.79 16.23 15.40
N ASP A 189 -26.34 16.99 16.34
CA ASP A 189 -27.42 17.96 16.14
C ASP A 189 -26.89 19.35 16.46
N SER A 190 -26.72 20.21 15.46
CA SER A 190 -26.19 21.55 15.63
C SER A 190 -27.12 22.48 16.42
N THR A 191 -28.38 22.10 16.62
CA THR A 191 -29.32 22.85 17.45
C THR A 191 -29.10 22.56 18.95
N SER A 192 -28.40 21.48 19.30
CA SER A 192 -28.08 21.13 20.69
C SER A 192 -26.93 21.98 21.22
N THR A 193 -27.26 23.01 22.01
CA THR A 193 -26.31 24.01 22.50
C THR A 193 -26.68 24.48 23.90
N LEU A 194 -25.68 24.96 24.65
CA LEU A 194 -25.88 25.72 25.87
C LEU A 194 -26.37 27.13 25.50
N ILE A 195 -27.54 27.53 25.97
CA ILE A 195 -28.17 28.81 25.60
C ILE A 195 -28.22 29.84 26.73
N GLU A 196 -28.07 29.40 27.97
CA GLU A 196 -28.09 30.31 29.13
C GLU A 196 -27.20 29.79 30.26
N LEU A 197 -26.47 30.71 30.88
CA LEU A 197 -25.77 30.52 32.15
C LEU A 197 -26.27 31.59 33.12
N ASN A 198 -26.82 31.15 34.27
CA ASN A 198 -27.68 31.87 35.22
C ASN A 198 -29.17 31.89 34.86
N GLU A 199 -30.00 32.15 35.86
CA GLU A 199 -31.39 32.54 35.65
C GLU A 199 -31.44 34.03 35.26
N LYS A 200 -32.04 34.36 34.11
CA LYS A 200 -32.64 35.68 33.90
C LYS A 200 -33.73 35.92 34.94
N LYS A 201 -33.38 36.51 36.10
CA LYS A 201 -34.37 37.17 36.95
C LYS A 201 -34.77 38.48 36.29
N GLN A 202 -35.97 38.53 35.71
CA GLN A 202 -36.65 39.81 35.48
C GLN A 202 -37.07 40.39 36.83
N GLN A 203 -36.31 41.31 37.45
CA GLN A 203 -36.81 42.11 38.59
C GLN A 203 -36.25 43.54 38.63
N LYS A 204 -37.21 44.47 38.59
CA LYS A 204 -37.11 45.94 38.71
C LYS A 204 -36.22 46.43 39.86
N GLU A 205 -35.25 47.26 39.45
CA GLU A 205 -34.68 48.48 40.08
C GLU A 205 -34.84 48.72 41.59
N GLU A 206 -33.70 48.81 42.30
CA GLU A 206 -33.45 49.83 43.33
C GLU A 206 -31.99 50.31 43.23
N ASN A 207 -31.80 51.63 43.14
CA ASN A 207 -30.52 52.32 42.92
C ASN A 207 -29.67 52.38 44.21
N GLU A 208 -28.58 51.63 44.28
CA GLU A 208 -27.42 51.97 45.12
C GLU A 208 -26.31 52.57 44.24
N ILE A 209 -25.87 53.78 44.57
CA ILE A 209 -24.76 54.46 43.91
C ILE A 209 -23.46 53.77 44.36
N MET A 210 -22.87 52.97 43.47
CA MET A 210 -21.51 52.43 43.60
C MET A 210 -20.49 53.59 43.68
N ASP A 211 -19.49 53.47 44.55
CA ASP A 211 -18.39 54.44 44.65
C ASP A 211 -17.60 54.47 43.32
N ILE A 212 -17.70 55.57 42.60
CA ILE A 212 -17.02 55.82 41.33
C ILE A 212 -15.50 55.60 41.43
N ASN A 213 -14.90 55.77 42.60
CA ASN A 213 -13.47 55.56 42.78
C ASN A 213 -13.08 54.08 42.76
N GLU A 214 -13.87 53.19 43.39
CA GLU A 214 -13.63 51.75 43.35
C GLU A 214 -13.75 51.21 41.92
N VAL A 215 -14.73 51.71 41.16
CA VAL A 215 -14.91 51.37 39.74
C VAL A 215 -13.71 51.81 38.91
N LYS A 216 -13.19 53.03 39.15
CA LYS A 216 -12.03 53.55 38.43
C LYS A 216 -10.76 52.74 38.72
N GLU A 217 -10.53 52.36 39.97
CA GLU A 217 -9.37 51.55 40.37
C GLU A 217 -9.44 50.15 39.75
N ALA A 218 -10.62 49.52 39.77
CA ALA A 218 -10.84 48.23 39.12
C ALA A 218 -10.55 48.31 37.61
N ILE A 219 -11.07 49.34 36.92
CA ILE A 219 -10.80 49.55 35.48
C ILE A 219 -9.31 49.74 35.22
N GLN A 220 -8.60 50.51 36.04
CA GLN A 220 -7.16 50.72 35.86
C GLN A 220 -6.37 49.43 36.06
N SER A 221 -6.71 48.61 37.06
CA SER A 221 -6.08 47.31 37.28
C SER A 221 -6.27 46.39 36.08
N THR A 222 -7.50 46.29 35.57
CA THR A 222 -7.81 45.45 34.40
C THR A 222 -7.07 45.92 33.16
N ILE A 223 -6.95 47.23 32.94
CA ILE A 223 -6.19 47.77 31.79
C ILE A 223 -4.70 47.40 31.88
N LEU A 224 -4.11 47.46 33.07
CA LEU A 224 -2.70 47.07 33.26
C LEU A 224 -2.51 45.58 32.97
N GLU A 225 -3.36 44.71 33.51
CA GLU A 225 -3.32 43.28 33.25
C GLU A 225 -3.50 42.93 31.76
N LEU A 226 -4.41 43.61 31.08
CA LEU A 226 -4.62 43.43 29.63
C LEU A 226 -3.42 43.89 28.81
N ASN A 227 -2.77 44.99 29.19
CA ASN A 227 -1.55 45.46 28.53
C ASN A 227 -0.40 44.45 28.70
N ASP A 228 -0.22 43.90 29.90
CA ASP A 228 0.82 42.90 30.17
C ASP A 228 0.57 41.61 29.36
N LYS A 229 -0.68 41.13 29.30
CA LYS A 229 -1.06 39.98 28.46
C LYS A 229 -0.85 40.27 26.97
N THR A 230 -1.18 41.48 26.51
CA THR A 230 -0.97 41.90 25.12
C THR A 230 0.52 41.82 24.74
N GLN A 231 1.39 42.36 25.58
CA GLN A 231 2.84 42.31 25.36
C GLN A 231 3.38 40.87 25.35
N SER A 232 2.85 40.00 26.22
CA SER A 232 3.20 38.58 26.24
C SER A 232 2.81 37.88 24.93
N TYR A 233 1.60 38.13 24.42
CA TYR A 233 1.15 37.56 23.16
C TYR A 233 1.92 38.11 21.95
N GLU A 234 2.24 39.40 21.91
CA GLU A 234 3.10 39.98 20.87
C GLU A 234 4.47 39.30 20.80
N THR A 235 5.07 39.02 21.96
CA THR A 235 6.35 38.30 22.05
C THR A 235 6.22 36.88 21.49
N LYS A 236 5.17 36.16 21.88
CA LYS A 236 4.93 34.78 21.44
C LYS A 236 4.63 34.69 19.93
N ILE A 237 3.93 35.68 19.38
CA ILE A 237 3.69 35.81 17.94
C ILE A 237 5.01 36.02 17.20
N ALA A 238 5.90 36.89 17.69
CA ALA A 238 7.20 37.12 17.08
C ALA A 238 8.05 35.83 17.06
N GLU A 239 8.09 35.08 18.17
CA GLU A 239 8.81 33.80 18.25
C GLU A 239 8.24 32.74 17.28
N LEU A 240 6.91 32.64 17.19
CA LEU A 240 6.25 31.71 16.27
C LEU A 240 6.54 32.08 14.81
N ASN A 241 6.54 33.37 14.47
CA ASN A 241 6.87 33.83 13.12
C ASN A 241 8.32 33.47 12.74
N THR A 242 9.29 33.66 13.66
CA THR A 242 10.67 33.23 13.41
C THR A 242 10.77 31.72 13.16
N LYS A 243 10.05 30.90 13.93
CA LYS A 243 10.02 29.43 13.72
C LYS A 243 9.39 29.05 12.38
N ILE A 244 8.37 29.78 11.93
CA ILE A 244 7.76 29.58 10.61
C ILE A 244 8.78 29.87 9.50
N GLU A 245 9.48 31.00 9.59
CA GLU A 245 10.52 31.36 8.61
C GLU A 245 11.65 30.32 8.53
N GLU A 246 12.10 29.79 9.67
CA GLU A 246 13.08 28.70 9.73
C GLU A 246 12.57 27.43 9.06
N LYS A 247 11.30 27.07 9.29
CA LYS A 247 10.67 25.88 8.71
C LYS A 247 10.45 26.02 7.21
N ASP A 248 10.06 27.21 6.74
CA ASP A 248 9.89 27.49 5.31
C ASP A 248 11.22 27.41 4.56
N ALA A 249 12.32 27.88 5.18
CA ALA A 249 13.67 27.71 4.62
C ALA A 249 14.08 26.24 4.52
N GLU A 250 13.79 25.43 5.55
CA GLU A 250 14.07 23.99 5.57
C GLU A 250 13.25 23.24 4.49
N ILE A 251 11.99 23.63 4.27
CA ILE A 251 11.15 23.07 3.21
C ILE A 251 11.73 23.40 1.83
N ALA A 252 12.12 24.65 1.59
CA ALA A 252 12.69 25.07 0.31
C ALA A 252 14.00 24.32 -0.04
N GLU A 253 14.84 24.03 0.96
CA GLU A 253 16.03 23.21 0.78
C GLU A 253 15.67 21.77 0.40
N LYS A 254 14.72 21.16 1.11
CA LYS A 254 14.23 19.80 0.83
C LYS A 254 13.59 19.67 -0.55
N ASP A 255 12.80 20.66 -0.98
CA ASP A 255 12.18 20.69 -2.30
C ASP A 255 13.21 20.77 -3.44
N THR A 256 14.29 21.54 -3.22
CA THR A 256 15.43 21.59 -4.13
C THR A 256 16.08 20.21 -4.25
N LYS A 257 16.31 19.54 -3.11
CA LYS A 257 16.90 18.20 -3.08
C LYS A 257 16.03 17.15 -3.78
N ILE A 258 14.71 17.20 -3.58
CA ILE A 258 13.75 16.32 -4.25
C ILE A 258 13.82 16.51 -5.76
N SER A 259 13.91 17.77 -6.21
CA SER A 259 14.01 18.10 -7.64
C SER A 259 15.28 17.54 -8.29
N GLU A 260 16.43 17.65 -7.60
CA GLU A 260 17.70 17.05 -8.04
C GLU A 260 17.62 15.52 -8.14
N LEU A 261 17.07 14.86 -7.11
CA LEU A 261 16.93 13.41 -7.08
C LEU A 261 16.01 12.92 -8.20
N ASN A 262 14.90 13.60 -8.44
CA ASN A 262 13.98 13.28 -9.54
C ASN A 262 14.65 13.40 -10.91
N ALA A 263 15.49 14.42 -11.11
CA ALA A 263 16.28 14.56 -12.33
C ALA A 263 17.27 13.40 -12.51
N SER A 264 17.95 12.99 -11.43
CA SER A 264 18.88 11.84 -11.45
C SER A 264 18.17 10.52 -11.74
N VAL A 265 17.01 10.25 -11.11
CA VAL A 265 16.19 9.07 -11.37
C VAL A 265 15.78 9.00 -12.84
N LYS A 266 15.36 10.13 -13.43
CA LYS A 266 15.00 10.19 -14.85
C LYS A 266 16.19 9.86 -15.77
N GLN A 267 17.39 10.33 -15.43
CA GLN A 267 18.61 10.00 -16.19
C GLN A 267 18.95 8.50 -16.09
N ILE A 268 18.90 7.93 -14.88
CA ILE A 268 19.16 6.50 -14.64
C ILE A 268 18.16 5.64 -15.42
N GLN A 269 16.87 6.01 -15.42
CA GLN A 269 15.85 5.29 -16.18
C GLN A 269 16.15 5.30 -17.69
N ALA A 270 16.52 6.46 -18.25
CA ALA A 270 16.90 6.57 -19.65
C ALA A 270 18.14 5.73 -20.00
N THR A 271 19.14 5.67 -19.11
CA THR A 271 20.31 4.80 -19.28
C THR A 271 19.92 3.32 -19.23
N LEU A 272 19.03 2.94 -18.31
CA LEU A 272 18.56 1.56 -18.18
C LEU A 272 17.80 1.10 -19.43
N ASP A 273 16.93 1.95 -19.97
CA ASP A 273 16.16 1.65 -21.17
C ASP A 273 17.08 1.49 -22.38
N LYS A 274 18.09 2.35 -22.52
CA LYS A 274 19.12 2.21 -23.55
C LYS A 274 19.89 0.90 -23.41
N LEU A 275 20.32 0.55 -22.20
CA LEU A 275 21.07 -0.68 -21.95
C LEU A 275 20.27 -1.94 -22.30
N LYS A 276 18.95 -1.93 -22.05
CA LYS A 276 18.05 -3.02 -22.47
C LYS A 276 17.99 -3.15 -23.99
N GLN A 277 17.85 -2.03 -24.70
CA GLN A 277 17.83 -2.01 -26.16
C GLN A 277 19.16 -2.50 -26.76
N ASP A 278 20.29 -2.06 -26.20
CA ASP A 278 21.62 -2.51 -26.62
C ASP A 278 21.77 -4.03 -26.36
N HIS A 279 21.31 -4.53 -25.21
CA HIS A 279 21.33 -5.97 -24.91
C HIS A 279 20.50 -6.80 -25.89
N GLU A 280 19.27 -6.38 -26.22
CA GLU A 280 18.43 -7.04 -27.22
C GLU A 280 19.12 -7.10 -28.59
N THR A 281 19.75 -5.99 -28.99
CA THR A 281 20.50 -5.89 -30.25
C THR A 281 21.68 -6.86 -30.26
N TYR A 282 22.53 -6.85 -29.23
CA TYR A 282 23.67 -7.77 -29.14
C TYR A 282 23.26 -9.23 -29.09
N TRP A 283 22.13 -9.55 -28.45
CA TRP A 283 21.62 -10.91 -28.40
C TRP A 283 21.16 -11.38 -29.79
N ALA A 284 20.48 -10.53 -30.55
CA ALA A 284 20.09 -10.81 -31.92
C ALA A 284 21.31 -10.97 -32.84
N GLU A 285 22.28 -10.06 -32.77
CA GLU A 285 23.53 -10.15 -33.54
C GLU A 285 24.31 -11.45 -33.22
N ARG A 286 24.40 -11.80 -31.94
CA ARG A 286 25.03 -13.05 -31.50
C ARG A 286 24.34 -14.27 -32.10
N SER A 287 23.01 -14.31 -32.11
CA SER A 287 22.25 -15.43 -32.70
C SER A 287 22.55 -15.59 -34.19
N VAL A 288 22.71 -14.47 -34.92
CA VAL A 288 23.09 -14.50 -36.34
C VAL A 288 24.51 -15.04 -36.52
N LEU A 289 25.48 -14.52 -35.75
CA LEU A 289 26.87 -14.96 -35.81
C LEU A 289 27.02 -16.45 -35.46
N GLU A 290 26.29 -16.96 -34.48
CA GLU A 290 26.27 -18.39 -34.13
C GLU A 290 25.76 -19.24 -35.30
N SER A 291 24.71 -18.80 -36.01
CA SER A 291 24.20 -19.48 -37.21
C SER A 291 25.18 -19.44 -38.38
N GLU A 292 25.80 -18.29 -38.64
CA GLU A 292 26.81 -18.15 -39.69
C GLU A 292 28.06 -18.99 -39.40
N LEU A 293 28.50 -19.05 -38.14
CA LEU A 293 29.61 -19.89 -37.70
C LEU A 293 29.31 -21.37 -37.92
N ALA A 294 28.09 -21.83 -37.60
CA ALA A 294 27.68 -23.21 -37.87
C ALA A 294 27.75 -23.52 -39.37
N LYS A 295 27.19 -22.66 -40.24
CA LYS A 295 27.26 -22.83 -41.71
C LYS A 295 28.70 -22.88 -42.23
N ALA A 296 29.56 -21.99 -41.74
CA ALA A 296 30.97 -21.98 -42.14
C ALA A 296 31.67 -23.28 -41.73
N LYS A 297 31.36 -23.81 -40.54
CA LYS A 297 31.90 -25.08 -40.05
C LYS A 297 31.37 -26.29 -40.82
N VAL A 298 30.09 -26.29 -41.21
CA VAL A 298 29.52 -27.30 -42.11
C VAL A 298 30.30 -27.32 -43.42
N ALA A 299 30.53 -26.16 -44.05
CA ALA A 299 31.29 -26.06 -45.29
C ALA A 299 32.75 -26.54 -45.14
N GLU A 300 33.42 -26.16 -44.06
CA GLU A 300 34.78 -26.64 -43.72
C GLU A 300 34.83 -28.17 -43.62
N LYS A 301 33.88 -28.78 -42.90
CA LYS A 301 33.83 -30.24 -42.71
C LYS A 301 33.46 -31.02 -43.96
N LEU A 302 32.58 -30.49 -44.81
CA LEU A 302 32.35 -31.07 -46.14
C LEU A 302 33.62 -31.00 -47.00
N GLY A 303 34.35 -29.88 -46.96
CA GLY A 303 35.63 -29.73 -47.65
C GLY A 303 36.71 -30.71 -47.16
N GLU A 304 36.79 -30.95 -45.84
CA GLU A 304 37.66 -31.98 -45.26
C GLU A 304 37.30 -33.38 -45.78
N LEU A 305 36.01 -33.73 -45.79
CA LEU A 305 35.51 -35.02 -46.29
C LEU A 305 35.84 -35.19 -47.78
N ASP A 306 35.53 -34.20 -48.61
CA ASP A 306 35.79 -34.23 -50.05
C ASP A 306 37.29 -34.35 -50.35
N SER A 307 38.14 -33.63 -49.61
CA SER A 307 39.59 -33.71 -49.74
C SER A 307 40.12 -35.11 -49.37
N ALA A 308 39.64 -35.68 -48.26
CA ALA A 308 40.02 -37.02 -47.83
C ALA A 308 39.57 -38.11 -48.82
N LEU A 309 38.39 -37.96 -49.42
CA LEU A 309 37.88 -38.87 -50.43
C LEU A 309 38.53 -38.67 -51.81
N GLY A 310 39.13 -37.51 -52.10
CA GLY A 310 39.80 -37.21 -53.36
C GLY A 310 40.99 -38.12 -53.69
N GLU A 311 41.57 -38.76 -52.68
CA GLU A 311 42.68 -39.73 -52.82
C GLU A 311 42.25 -41.06 -53.48
N PHE A 312 40.95 -41.34 -53.57
CA PHE A 312 40.40 -42.60 -54.05
C PHE A 312 39.66 -42.45 -55.39
N ASN A 313 39.61 -43.53 -56.17
CA ASN A 313 38.81 -43.58 -57.40
C ASN A 313 37.32 -43.91 -57.12
N SER A 314 36.48 -43.95 -58.17
CA SER A 314 35.04 -44.19 -58.04
C SER A 314 34.70 -45.55 -57.44
N ASP A 315 35.35 -46.61 -57.92
CA ASP A 315 35.09 -47.99 -57.50
C ASP A 315 35.54 -48.22 -56.05
N GLU A 316 36.62 -47.55 -55.64
CA GLU A 316 37.13 -47.58 -54.27
C GLU A 316 36.18 -46.91 -53.27
N LYS A 317 35.50 -45.82 -53.67
CA LYS A 317 34.53 -45.09 -52.83
C LYS A 317 33.23 -45.87 -52.64
N GLU A 318 32.83 -46.66 -53.63
CA GLU A 318 31.56 -47.40 -53.61
C GLU A 318 31.44 -48.33 -52.39
N ILE A 319 32.57 -48.86 -51.91
CA ILE A 319 32.68 -49.74 -50.73
C ILE A 319 32.20 -49.07 -49.43
N ALA A 320 32.27 -47.74 -49.34
CA ALA A 320 31.88 -46.97 -48.16
C ALA A 320 30.77 -45.94 -48.48
N ASN A 321 30.05 -46.10 -49.59
CA ASN A 321 29.09 -45.11 -50.07
C ASN A 321 27.98 -44.79 -49.04
N GLU A 322 27.45 -45.82 -48.36
CA GLU A 322 26.44 -45.62 -47.31
C GLU A 322 26.96 -44.77 -46.15
N ASP A 323 28.19 -45.04 -45.68
CA ASP A 323 28.81 -44.28 -44.58
C ASP A 323 29.11 -42.83 -45.00
N ILE A 324 29.55 -42.63 -46.25
CA ILE A 324 29.82 -41.31 -46.83
C ILE A 324 28.53 -40.48 -46.91
N GLU A 325 27.45 -41.05 -47.44
CA GLU A 325 26.18 -40.34 -47.57
C GLU A 325 25.52 -40.06 -46.22
N LYS A 326 25.65 -40.99 -45.27
CA LYS A 326 25.20 -40.78 -43.89
C LYS A 326 25.95 -39.61 -43.24
N LEU A 327 27.28 -39.61 -43.29
CA LEU A 327 28.10 -38.54 -42.72
C LEU A 327 27.83 -37.18 -43.39
N LYS A 328 27.67 -37.14 -44.71
CA LYS A 328 27.26 -35.91 -45.41
C LYS A 328 25.92 -35.38 -44.92
N THR A 329 24.95 -36.26 -44.71
CA THR A 329 23.63 -35.87 -44.21
C THR A 329 23.74 -35.29 -42.80
N GLU A 330 24.49 -35.95 -41.91
CA GLU A 330 24.73 -35.50 -40.55
C GLU A 330 25.42 -34.12 -40.52
N ILE A 331 26.49 -33.93 -41.31
CA ILE A 331 27.18 -32.65 -41.45
C ILE A 331 26.22 -31.54 -41.92
N ASN A 332 25.42 -31.80 -42.96
CA ASN A 332 24.48 -30.80 -43.50
C ASN A 332 23.34 -30.44 -42.55
N SER A 333 23.02 -31.32 -41.60
CA SER A 333 21.95 -31.12 -40.61
C SER A 333 22.41 -30.37 -39.36
N ALA A 334 23.71 -30.10 -39.20
CA ALA A 334 24.24 -29.43 -38.02
C ALA A 334 23.75 -27.98 -37.92
N GLU A 335 23.18 -27.63 -36.76
CA GLU A 335 22.69 -26.28 -36.47
C GLU A 335 23.69 -25.51 -35.60
N LYS A 336 24.60 -26.21 -34.93
CA LYS A 336 25.62 -25.65 -34.06
C LYS A 336 27.00 -26.21 -34.37
N LYS A 337 28.04 -25.47 -33.99
CA LYS A 337 29.43 -25.90 -34.19
C LYS A 337 29.73 -27.18 -33.39
N GLU A 338 29.16 -27.32 -32.21
CA GLU A 338 29.35 -28.46 -31.31
C GLU A 338 28.86 -29.78 -31.95
N ASP A 339 27.86 -29.72 -32.83
CA ASP A 339 27.33 -30.89 -33.54
C ASP A 339 28.38 -31.52 -34.49
N LEU A 340 29.45 -30.79 -34.81
CA LEU A 340 30.47 -31.17 -35.80
C LEU A 340 31.78 -31.68 -35.19
N GLU A 341 31.88 -31.81 -33.86
CA GLU A 341 33.14 -32.16 -33.16
C GLU A 341 33.71 -33.53 -33.56
N ASN A 342 32.84 -34.50 -33.83
CA ASN A 342 33.24 -35.88 -34.12
C ASN A 342 33.52 -36.14 -35.61
N VAL A 343 33.14 -35.23 -36.50
CA VAL A 343 33.17 -35.44 -37.96
C VAL A 343 34.55 -35.85 -38.47
N THR A 344 35.61 -35.20 -37.99
CA THR A 344 36.98 -35.53 -38.42
C THR A 344 37.38 -36.96 -38.06
N SER A 345 36.90 -37.49 -36.93
CA SER A 345 37.15 -38.88 -36.55
C SER A 345 36.43 -39.88 -37.46
N GLU A 346 35.20 -39.53 -37.87
CA GLU A 346 34.39 -40.34 -38.77
C GLU A 346 34.95 -40.35 -40.20
N ILE A 347 35.45 -39.21 -40.69
CA ILE A 347 36.21 -39.12 -41.95
C ILE A 347 37.39 -40.10 -41.93
N ASN A 348 38.16 -40.13 -40.84
CA ASN A 348 39.31 -41.04 -40.70
C ASN A 348 38.90 -42.52 -40.65
N SER A 349 37.74 -42.83 -40.05
CA SER A 349 37.16 -44.18 -40.04
C SER A 349 36.80 -44.64 -41.46
N ILE A 350 36.11 -43.80 -42.24
CA ILE A 350 35.77 -44.06 -43.65
C ILE A 350 37.04 -44.26 -44.48
N LYS A 351 38.02 -43.36 -44.34
CA LYS A 351 39.32 -43.47 -45.03
C LYS A 351 40.01 -44.80 -44.73
N SER A 352 40.01 -45.21 -43.47
CA SER A 352 40.61 -46.49 -43.04
C SER A 352 39.89 -47.69 -43.65
N LYS A 353 38.55 -47.68 -43.69
CA LYS A 353 37.73 -48.74 -44.30
C LYS A 353 38.03 -48.92 -45.79
N ILE A 354 38.15 -47.81 -46.54
CA ILE A 354 38.51 -47.84 -47.97
C ILE A 354 39.92 -48.42 -48.15
N CYS A 355 40.93 -47.89 -47.44
CA CYS A 355 42.31 -48.36 -47.51
C CYS A 355 42.44 -49.87 -47.20
N MET A 356 41.77 -50.36 -46.16
CA MET A 356 41.79 -51.78 -45.81
C MET A 356 41.23 -52.66 -46.93
N ASN A 357 40.18 -52.20 -47.62
CA ASN A 357 39.60 -52.93 -48.73
C ASN A 357 40.55 -52.96 -49.94
N ILE A 358 41.16 -51.83 -50.29
CA ILE A 358 42.17 -51.75 -51.37
C ILE A 358 43.29 -52.75 -51.13
N VAL A 359 43.87 -52.77 -49.92
CA VAL A 359 44.94 -53.72 -49.56
C VAL A 359 44.45 -55.17 -49.65
N ALA A 360 43.21 -55.46 -49.24
CA ALA A 360 42.64 -56.80 -49.36
C ALA A 360 42.44 -57.23 -50.82
N GLN A 361 42.03 -56.31 -51.71
CA GLN A 361 41.90 -56.57 -53.13
C GLN A 361 43.26 -56.78 -53.80
N GLN A 362 44.26 -55.96 -53.48
CA GLN A 362 45.64 -56.12 -53.94
C GLN A 362 46.20 -57.50 -53.55
N LYS A 363 46.07 -57.90 -52.27
CA LYS A 363 46.49 -59.23 -51.80
C LYS A 363 45.76 -60.38 -52.53
N LYS A 364 44.47 -60.22 -52.85
CA LYS A 364 43.71 -61.21 -53.65
C LYS A 364 44.20 -61.26 -55.10
N ALA A 365 44.54 -60.12 -55.70
CA ALA A 365 45.09 -60.05 -57.05
C ALA A 365 46.50 -60.68 -57.11
N GLU A 366 47.37 -60.37 -56.15
CA GLU A 366 48.70 -60.99 -56.01
C GLU A 366 48.61 -62.51 -55.83
N LYS A 367 47.65 -62.99 -55.03
CA LYS A 367 47.39 -64.43 -54.86
C LYS A 367 46.93 -65.09 -56.17
N LYS A 368 46.05 -64.44 -56.94
CA LYS A 368 45.63 -64.93 -58.26
C LYS A 368 46.77 -64.95 -59.28
N VAL A 369 47.65 -63.95 -59.27
CA VAL A 369 48.83 -63.89 -60.14
C VAL A 369 49.84 -64.98 -59.78
N SER A 370 50.08 -65.21 -58.49
CA SER A 370 50.94 -66.32 -58.03
C SER A 370 50.33 -67.69 -58.37
N GLU A 371 49.01 -67.87 -58.24
CA GLU A 371 48.31 -69.10 -58.66
C GLU A 371 48.39 -69.35 -60.18
N ILE A 372 48.29 -68.31 -61.03
CA ILE A 372 48.50 -68.40 -62.49
C ILE A 372 49.95 -68.76 -62.82
N ASN A 373 50.92 -68.15 -62.13
CA ASN A 373 52.34 -68.44 -62.35
C ASN A 373 52.72 -69.87 -61.95
N SER A 374 52.14 -70.42 -60.88
CA SER A 374 52.29 -71.84 -60.52
C SER A 374 51.60 -72.80 -61.49
N ARG A 375 50.64 -72.34 -62.30
CA ARG A 375 49.98 -73.13 -63.34
C ARG A 375 50.79 -73.18 -64.65
N ASN A 376 51.62 -72.18 -64.90
CA ASN A 376 52.59 -72.18 -66.02
C ASN A 376 53.86 -73.00 -65.72
N SER A 377 54.08 -73.44 -64.47
CA SER A 377 55.17 -74.36 -64.10
C SER A 377 54.79 -75.85 -64.19
N GLU A 378 53.55 -76.17 -64.60
CA GLU A 378 53.10 -77.53 -64.91
C GLU A 378 53.07 -77.81 -66.43
N THR A 379 54.03 -77.25 -67.18
CA THR A 379 54.41 -77.79 -68.49
C THR A 379 55.66 -78.63 -68.32
N ASP A 380 55.54 -79.92 -68.65
CA ASP A 380 56.59 -80.93 -68.71
C ASP A 380 57.91 -80.35 -69.28
N VAL A 381 58.95 -80.37 -68.47
CA VAL A 381 60.33 -80.29 -68.97
C VAL A 381 60.66 -81.69 -69.49
N GLU A 382 60.53 -81.92 -70.79
CA GLU A 382 61.05 -83.11 -71.45
C GLU A 382 62.58 -83.18 -71.25
N ASP A 383 63.01 -84.20 -70.52
CA ASP A 383 64.41 -84.60 -70.34
C ASP A 383 64.91 -85.30 -71.61
N ILE A 384 65.62 -84.53 -72.44
CA ILE A 384 66.18 -84.95 -73.72
C ILE A 384 67.52 -85.66 -73.48
N PHE A 385 67.44 -86.85 -72.89
CA PHE A 385 68.49 -87.87 -72.96
C PHE A 385 69.04 -87.90 -74.41
N SER A 386 70.29 -87.50 -74.58
CA SER A 386 71.40 -88.44 -74.62
C SER A 386 71.43 -89.24 -75.93
N GLU A 387 72.31 -88.82 -76.84
CA GLU A 387 72.98 -89.79 -77.70
C GLU A 387 74.46 -89.42 -77.86
N VAL A 388 75.28 -90.28 -77.25
CA VAL A 388 76.54 -90.82 -77.77
C VAL A 388 77.76 -89.88 -77.84
N CYS A 389 78.72 -90.12 -76.94
CA CYS A 389 80.02 -90.66 -77.35
C CYS A 389 80.77 -91.30 -76.17
N THR A 390 80.93 -92.62 -76.26
CA THR A 390 81.71 -93.51 -75.40
C THR A 390 83.22 -93.36 -75.58
N GLU A 391 83.92 -93.40 -74.43
CA GLU A 391 85.27 -93.97 -74.20
C GLU A 391 86.48 -93.25 -74.86
N ASN A 392 87.68 -93.16 -74.27
CA ASN A 392 88.40 -94.00 -73.34
C ASN A 392 89.48 -93.19 -72.58
N LYS A 393 89.98 -93.79 -71.48
CA LYS A 393 91.21 -93.59 -70.68
C LYS A 393 92.30 -92.69 -71.32
N THR A 394 93.14 -91.95 -70.58
CA THR A 394 94.13 -92.45 -69.60
C THR A 394 94.84 -91.28 -68.90
N GLU A 395 95.46 -91.61 -67.77
CA GLU A 395 96.36 -90.90 -66.84
C GLU A 395 97.40 -89.92 -67.43
N ASP A 396 97.71 -88.84 -66.70
CA ASP A 396 98.99 -88.57 -65.98
C ASP A 396 98.95 -87.14 -65.39
N LYS A 397 99.07 -86.98 -64.07
CA LYS A 397 100.30 -86.67 -63.31
C LYS A 397 101.06 -85.41 -63.71
N ASP A 398 101.22 -84.60 -62.67
CA ASP A 398 102.34 -83.72 -62.35
C ASP A 398 102.66 -82.56 -63.29
N LEU A 399 102.61 -81.34 -62.73
CA LEU A 399 103.85 -80.66 -62.36
C LEU A 399 103.57 -79.45 -61.46
N ASN A 400 104.00 -79.65 -60.22
CA ASN A 400 104.48 -78.63 -59.28
C ASN A 400 105.54 -77.74 -59.94
N ILE A 401 105.50 -76.42 -59.72
CA ILE A 401 106.66 -75.62 -59.28
C ILE A 401 106.26 -74.13 -59.09
N PHE A 402 106.53 -73.66 -57.87
CA PHE A 402 106.75 -72.28 -57.38
C PHE A 402 105.78 -71.14 -57.75
#